data_AF-A0A7W6VFV6-F1
#
_entry.id   AF-A0A7W6VFV6-F1
#
_cell.length_a   1.000
_cell.length_b   1.000
_cell.length_c   1.000
_cell.angle_alpha   90.00
_cell.angle_beta   90.00
_cell.angle_gamma   90.00
#
_symmetry.space_group_name_H-M   'P 1'
#
loop_
_entity.id
_entity.type
_entity.pdbx_description
1 polymer ?
#
loop_
_entity_poly.entity_id
_entity_poly.type
_entity_poly.pdbx_seq_one_letter_code
_entity_poly.pdbx_strand_id
1 'polypeptide(L)'
;MGGKATKVKIQRANKGAGRPRKVNVERFPCGKIKPFETEKENVSVAVAARRRIHGFNRTADDETVRSPYAGYTLGRMFLDGVITDEQRQAGDDYAEAMARYHKTTGIPAPSPRAQSLFAVKGHEGEVTESLAERARKASNRMMALQAILLACEDGPQVRSTVYNVAVMDYEHLRHMPPQQLLWLRRGLIALRRSRAG
;
A
#
# COMPACT_ATOMS: atom_id res chain seq x y z
N MET A 1 18.96 48.09 36.87
CA MET A 1 20.03 47.09 37.07
C MET A 1 19.41 45.73 37.38
N GLY A 2 18.97 44.98 36.35
CA GLY A 2 18.36 43.64 36.52
C GLY A 2 19.43 42.55 36.50
N GLY A 3 19.76 42.00 37.67
CA GLY A 3 20.88 41.08 37.87
C GLY A 3 20.79 39.76 37.08
N LYS A 4 21.96 39.12 36.91
CA LYS A 4 22.17 37.85 36.19
C LYS A 4 21.17 36.74 36.57
N ALA A 5 20.62 36.76 37.78
CA ALA A 5 19.60 35.83 38.27
C ALA A 5 18.26 35.90 37.52
N THR A 6 17.85 37.08 37.05
CA THR A 6 16.58 37.25 36.32
C THR A 6 16.66 36.63 34.91
N LYS A 7 17.83 36.71 34.26
CA LYS A 7 18.10 36.06 32.96
C LYS A 7 18.08 34.54 33.03
N VAL A 8 18.59 33.95 34.12
CA VAL A 8 18.62 32.47 34.31
C VAL A 8 17.22 31.91 34.59
N LYS A 9 16.36 32.63 35.33
CA LYS A 9 14.97 32.21 35.57
C LYS A 9 14.12 32.21 34.29
N ILE A 10 14.28 33.20 33.40
CA ILE A 10 13.58 33.24 32.10
C ILE A 10 14.03 32.10 31.19
N GLN A 11 15.32 31.73 31.20
CA GLN A 11 15.83 30.58 30.45
C GLN A 11 15.29 29.23 30.92
N ARG A 12 14.98 29.08 32.22
CA ARG A 12 14.42 27.83 32.78
C ARG A 12 12.91 27.72 32.58
N ALA A 13 12.18 28.84 32.57
CA ALA A 13 10.72 28.84 32.40
C ALA A 13 10.25 28.38 31.00
N ASN A 14 11.07 28.58 29.96
CA ASN A 14 10.75 28.18 28.58
C ASN A 14 11.30 26.79 28.18
N LYS A 15 11.85 26.02 29.12
CA LYS A 15 12.08 24.57 28.92
C LYS A 15 10.75 23.84 29.10
N GLY A 16 9.81 24.10 28.20
CA GLY A 16 8.65 23.23 28.02
C GLY A 16 9.14 21.80 27.85
N ALA A 17 8.41 20.86 28.43
CA ALA A 17 8.71 19.43 28.50
C ALA A 17 8.69 18.75 27.10
N GLY A 18 9.59 19.18 26.23
CA GLY A 18 9.66 18.78 24.84
C GLY A 18 11.07 18.89 24.29
N ARG A 19 11.28 18.28 23.12
CA ARG A 19 12.58 18.28 22.43
C ARG A 19 13.06 19.72 22.22
N PRO A 20 14.32 20.06 22.60
CA PRO A 20 14.90 21.38 22.39
C PRO A 20 14.74 21.82 20.93
N ARG A 21 14.39 23.09 20.71
CA ARG A 21 14.23 23.65 19.36
C ARG A 21 15.58 23.62 18.64
N LYS A 22 15.59 23.15 17.39
CA LYS A 22 16.77 23.18 16.52
C LYS A 22 17.19 24.65 16.31
N VAL A 23 18.45 24.94 16.63
CA VAL A 23 19.08 26.28 16.55
C VAL A 23 19.62 26.47 15.12
N ASN A 24 19.64 27.71 14.60
CA ASN A 24 20.14 28.08 13.26
C ASN A 24 19.33 27.51 12.08
N VAL A 25 18.00 27.55 12.16
CA VAL A 25 17.12 27.17 11.04
C VAL A 25 16.11 28.29 10.77
N GLU A 26 15.97 28.64 9.49
CA GLU A 26 14.94 29.59 9.06
C GLU A 26 13.54 29.03 9.29
N ARG A 27 12.61 29.90 9.67
CA ARG A 27 11.23 29.52 9.99
C ARG A 27 10.24 30.41 9.27
N PHE A 28 9.08 29.86 8.97
CA PHE A 28 7.91 30.64 8.61
C PHE A 28 7.40 31.42 9.82
N PRO A 29 6.62 32.49 9.63
CA PRO A 29 5.99 33.23 10.74
C PRO A 29 5.14 32.35 11.67
N CYS A 30 4.58 31.25 11.17
CA CYS A 30 3.86 30.25 11.94
C CYS A 30 4.75 29.29 12.78
N GLY A 31 6.07 29.51 12.84
CA GLY A 31 7.02 28.76 13.65
C GLY A 31 7.53 27.45 13.04
N LYS A 32 6.95 26.99 11.92
CA LYS A 32 7.43 25.83 11.15
C LYS A 32 8.79 26.14 10.52
N ILE A 33 9.69 25.16 10.50
CA ILE A 33 10.99 25.27 9.80
C ILE A 33 10.72 25.38 8.30
N LYS A 34 11.38 26.33 7.63
CA LYS A 34 11.33 26.41 6.17
C LYS A 34 12.10 25.22 5.59
N PRO A 35 11.50 24.43 4.69
CA PRO A 35 12.26 23.44 3.94
C PRO A 35 13.29 24.18 3.08
N PHE A 36 14.57 23.83 3.26
CA PHE A 36 15.68 24.35 2.45
C PHE A 36 16.07 23.38 1.33
N GLU A 37 15.64 22.12 1.46
CA GLU A 37 15.91 21.04 0.51
C GLU A 37 14.93 21.12 -0.65
N THR A 38 15.47 20.89 -1.85
CA THR A 38 14.68 20.72 -3.06
C THR A 38 13.82 19.45 -2.97
N GLU A 39 12.73 19.38 -3.73
CA GLU A 39 11.89 18.17 -3.78
C GLU A 39 12.70 16.91 -4.14
N LYS A 40 13.70 17.06 -5.02
CA LYS A 40 14.61 15.96 -5.39
C LYS A 40 15.41 15.43 -4.19
N GLU A 41 15.91 16.31 -3.34
CA GLU A 41 16.68 15.94 -2.14
C GLU A 41 15.78 15.25 -1.11
N ASN A 42 14.57 15.78 -0.89
CA ASN A 42 13.60 15.17 0.02
C ASN A 42 13.21 13.74 -0.43
N VAL A 43 13.01 13.53 -1.73
CA VAL A 43 12.60 12.22 -2.30
C VAL A 43 13.79 11.25 -2.42
N SER A 44 15.03 11.75 -2.46
CA SER A 44 16.23 10.93 -2.63
C SER A 44 16.37 9.84 -1.56
N VAL A 45 16.03 10.14 -0.31
CA VAL A 45 16.08 9.20 0.82
C VAL A 45 15.09 8.05 0.60
N ALA A 46 13.87 8.37 0.15
CA ALA A 46 12.85 7.38 -0.14
C ALA A 46 13.26 6.49 -1.33
N VAL A 47 13.84 7.07 -2.39
CA VAL A 47 14.35 6.32 -3.54
C VAL A 47 15.49 5.40 -3.13
N ALA A 48 16.47 5.88 -2.35
CA ALA A 48 17.56 5.07 -1.84
C ALA A 48 17.07 3.92 -0.95
N ALA A 49 16.09 4.18 -0.08
CA ALA A 49 15.48 3.15 0.75
C ALA A 49 14.77 2.09 -0.09
N ARG A 50 13.99 2.49 -1.12
CA ARG A 50 13.31 1.58 -2.04
C ARG A 50 14.31 0.71 -2.81
N ARG A 51 15.40 1.29 -3.32
CA ARG A 51 16.47 0.55 -4.00
C ARG A 51 17.02 -0.56 -3.10
N ARG A 52 17.31 -0.24 -1.84
CA ARG A 52 17.84 -1.19 -0.86
C ARG A 52 16.83 -2.29 -0.49
N ILE A 53 15.58 -1.93 -0.22
CA ILE A 53 14.56 -2.86 0.30
C ILE A 53 14.06 -3.80 -0.80
N HIS A 54 13.76 -3.26 -1.98
CA HIS A 54 13.16 -4.00 -3.08
C HIS A 54 14.20 -4.53 -4.08
N GLY A 55 15.50 -4.48 -3.73
CA GLY A 55 16.55 -5.08 -4.55
C GLY A 55 16.60 -4.55 -5.99
N PHE A 56 16.18 -3.31 -6.24
CA PHE A 56 16.43 -2.69 -7.54
C PHE A 56 17.93 -2.61 -7.73
N ASN A 57 18.45 -3.18 -8.82
CA ASN A 57 19.87 -3.09 -9.14
C ASN A 57 20.31 -1.62 -9.14
N ARG A 58 21.58 -1.36 -8.82
CA ARG A 58 22.16 -0.01 -8.89
C ARG A 58 21.99 0.64 -10.27
N THR A 59 21.74 -0.17 -11.29
CA THR A 59 21.50 0.20 -12.68
C THR A 59 20.05 0.49 -13.03
N ALA A 60 19.08 0.21 -12.15
CA ALA A 60 17.68 0.55 -12.43
C ALA A 60 17.50 2.07 -12.45
N ASP A 61 16.72 2.59 -13.39
CA ASP A 61 16.51 4.04 -13.52
C ASP A 61 15.76 4.62 -12.31
N ASP A 62 16.11 5.85 -11.94
CA ASP A 62 15.45 6.58 -10.83
C ASP A 62 13.95 6.73 -11.06
N GLU A 63 13.51 6.82 -12.32
CA GLU A 63 12.10 6.92 -12.70
C GLU A 63 11.35 5.62 -12.38
N THR A 64 11.95 4.46 -12.67
CA THR A 64 11.40 3.15 -12.33
C THR A 64 11.19 2.97 -10.83
N VAL A 65 12.15 3.44 -10.01
CA VAL A 65 12.06 3.35 -8.54
C VAL A 65 11.03 4.33 -7.96
N ARG A 66 10.86 5.49 -8.60
CA ARG A 66 9.86 6.49 -8.23
C ARG A 66 8.46 6.10 -8.64
N SER A 67 8.32 5.27 -9.68
CA SER A 67 7.03 4.81 -10.19
C SER A 67 6.12 4.32 -9.06
N PRO A 68 4.82 4.66 -9.09
CA PRO A 68 3.84 4.10 -8.16
C PRO A 68 3.86 2.56 -8.13
N TYR A 69 4.18 1.92 -9.27
CA TYR A 69 4.26 0.46 -9.40
C TYR A 69 5.36 -0.17 -8.55
N ALA A 70 6.39 0.60 -8.17
CA ALA A 70 7.42 0.10 -7.27
C ALA A 70 6.91 -0.16 -5.83
N GLY A 71 5.70 0.33 -5.50
CA GLY A 71 5.12 0.27 -4.15
C GLY A 71 4.59 -1.12 -3.76
N TYR A 72 4.24 -1.98 -4.71
CA TYR A 72 3.61 -3.28 -4.45
C TYR A 72 4.16 -4.37 -5.38
N THR A 73 4.00 -5.64 -5.00
CA THR A 73 4.63 -6.82 -5.61
C THR A 73 4.22 -6.97 -7.06
N LEU A 74 2.92 -6.91 -7.36
CA LEU A 74 2.43 -7.01 -8.74
C LEU A 74 2.97 -5.88 -9.64
N GLY A 75 3.03 -4.65 -9.12
CA GLY A 75 3.63 -3.52 -9.83
C GLY A 75 5.14 -3.72 -10.07
N ARG A 76 5.87 -4.27 -9.08
CA ARG A 76 7.29 -4.63 -9.26
C ARG A 76 7.48 -5.71 -10.31
N MET A 77 6.62 -6.72 -10.36
CA MET A 77 6.66 -7.75 -11.43
C MET A 77 6.41 -7.16 -12.82
N PHE A 78 5.60 -6.11 -12.94
CA PHE A 78 5.42 -5.37 -14.18
C PHE A 78 6.69 -4.59 -14.57
N LEU A 79 7.33 -3.91 -13.61
CA LEU A 79 8.60 -3.21 -13.84
C LEU A 79 9.75 -4.17 -14.21
N ASP A 80 9.71 -5.41 -13.71
CA ASP A 80 10.66 -6.46 -14.09
C ASP A 80 10.37 -7.06 -15.48
N GLY A 81 9.28 -6.67 -16.14
CA GLY A 81 8.86 -7.21 -17.44
C GLY A 81 8.29 -8.64 -17.38
N VAL A 82 8.00 -9.14 -16.18
CA VAL A 82 7.50 -10.51 -15.96
C VAL A 82 6.02 -10.64 -16.31
N ILE A 83 5.26 -9.55 -16.21
CA ILE A 83 3.84 -9.48 -16.57
C ILE A 83 3.59 -8.27 -17.49
N THR A 84 2.55 -8.37 -18.31
CA THR A 84 2.11 -7.28 -19.20
C THR A 84 1.30 -6.23 -18.46
N ASP A 85 1.15 -5.03 -19.04
CA ASP A 85 0.33 -3.96 -18.46
C ASP A 85 -1.13 -4.37 -18.26
N GLU A 86 -1.71 -5.11 -19.22
CA GLU A 86 -3.08 -5.62 -19.11
C GLU A 86 -3.24 -6.62 -17.94
N GLN A 87 -2.22 -7.44 -17.70
CA GLN A 87 -2.20 -8.40 -16.59
C GLN A 87 -2.08 -7.67 -15.25
N ARG A 88 -1.22 -6.64 -15.17
CA ARG A 88 -1.12 -5.76 -13.99
C ARG A 88 -2.47 -5.13 -13.70
N GLN A 89 -3.09 -4.51 -14.69
CA GLN A 89 -4.38 -3.84 -14.53
C GLN A 89 -5.48 -4.80 -14.06
N ALA A 90 -5.55 -6.01 -14.63
CA ALA A 90 -6.52 -7.02 -14.18
C ALA A 90 -6.32 -7.43 -12.71
N GLY A 91 -5.07 -7.49 -12.25
CA GLY A 91 -4.75 -7.76 -10.86
C GLY A 91 -5.08 -6.59 -9.93
N ASP A 92 -4.84 -5.35 -10.36
CA ASP A 92 -5.21 -4.13 -9.62
C ASP A 92 -6.74 -4.02 -9.46
N ASP A 93 -7.50 -4.27 -10.52
CA ASP A 93 -8.97 -4.31 -10.49
C ASP A 93 -9.49 -5.39 -9.52
N TYR A 94 -8.84 -6.56 -9.52
CA TYR A 94 -9.17 -7.64 -8.59
C TYR A 94 -8.88 -7.24 -7.14
N ALA A 95 -7.72 -6.64 -6.87
CA ALA A 95 -7.36 -6.15 -5.55
C ALA A 95 -8.34 -5.08 -5.06
N GLU A 96 -8.78 -4.16 -5.93
CA GLU A 96 -9.80 -3.16 -5.60
C GLU A 96 -11.15 -3.81 -5.25
N ALA A 97 -11.59 -4.80 -6.03
CA ALA A 97 -12.82 -5.52 -5.75
C ALA A 97 -12.78 -6.23 -4.39
N MET A 98 -11.65 -6.86 -4.05
CA MET A 98 -11.43 -7.51 -2.75
C MET A 98 -11.40 -6.49 -1.60
N ALA A 99 -10.69 -5.37 -1.77
CA ALA A 99 -10.65 -4.30 -0.78
C ALA A 99 -12.04 -3.70 -0.52
N ARG A 100 -12.83 -3.50 -1.58
CA ARG A 100 -14.21 -3.04 -1.50
C ARG A 100 -15.07 -4.03 -0.71
N TYR A 101 -14.97 -5.31 -1.02
CA TYR A 101 -15.68 -6.38 -0.30
C TYR A 101 -15.39 -6.36 1.21
N HIS A 102 -14.12 -6.38 1.63
CA HIS A 102 -13.75 -6.34 3.04
C HIS A 102 -14.25 -5.06 3.74
N LYS A 103 -14.17 -3.92 3.05
CA LYS A 103 -14.64 -2.63 3.59
C LYS A 103 -16.16 -2.61 3.80
N THR A 104 -16.94 -3.11 2.85
CA THR A 104 -18.41 -3.02 2.89
C THR A 104 -19.07 -4.09 3.73
N THR A 105 -18.47 -5.28 3.82
CA THR A 105 -19.03 -6.39 4.61
C THR A 105 -18.60 -6.36 6.07
N GLY A 106 -17.65 -5.50 6.42
CA GLY A 106 -17.07 -5.45 7.76
C GLY A 106 -16.18 -6.64 8.10
N ILE A 107 -15.97 -7.58 7.15
CA ILE A 107 -15.08 -8.72 7.33
C ILE A 107 -13.65 -8.17 7.40
N PRO A 108 -12.93 -8.42 8.50
CA PRO A 108 -11.57 -7.91 8.66
C PRO A 108 -10.69 -8.38 7.52
N ALA A 109 -9.80 -7.49 7.08
CA ALA A 109 -8.83 -7.82 6.05
C ALA A 109 -7.97 -9.02 6.51
N PRO A 110 -7.60 -9.92 5.58
CA PRO A 110 -6.94 -11.21 5.87
C PRO A 110 -5.52 -11.08 6.42
N SER A 111 -4.90 -9.89 6.34
CA SER A 111 -3.51 -9.67 6.76
C SER A 111 -3.45 -9.18 8.20
N PRO A 112 -2.65 -9.80 9.09
CA PRO A 112 -2.40 -9.29 10.44
C PRO A 112 -1.86 -7.87 10.45
N ARG A 113 -1.11 -7.47 9.39
CA ARG A 113 -0.61 -6.10 9.22
C ARG A 113 -1.72 -5.07 8.99
N ALA A 114 -2.86 -5.51 8.45
CA ALA A 114 -4.00 -4.65 8.15
C ALA A 114 -5.02 -4.59 9.31
N GLN A 115 -4.82 -5.39 10.37
CA GLN A 115 -5.71 -5.44 11.51
C GLN A 115 -5.18 -4.58 12.65
N SER A 116 -6.02 -3.66 13.13
CA SER A 116 -5.78 -3.02 14.43
C SER A 116 -6.19 -4.00 15.53
N LEU A 117 -5.24 -4.75 16.08
CA LEU A 117 -5.46 -5.80 17.08
C LEU A 117 -6.19 -5.33 18.35
N PHE A 118 -6.17 -4.02 18.62
CA PHE A 118 -6.81 -3.40 19.79
C PHE A 118 -8.04 -2.56 19.44
N ALA A 119 -8.46 -2.51 18.17
CA ALA A 119 -9.67 -1.80 17.81
C ALA A 119 -10.90 -2.67 18.10
N VAL A 120 -11.65 -2.31 19.13
CA VAL A 120 -13.01 -2.82 19.35
C VAL A 120 -13.90 -2.23 18.26
N LYS A 121 -14.13 -2.97 17.17
CA LYS A 121 -15.11 -2.59 16.15
C LYS A 121 -16.49 -3.09 16.58
N GLY A 122 -17.22 -2.27 17.32
CA GLY A 122 -18.67 -2.36 17.35
C GLY A 122 -19.22 -1.94 15.98
N HIS A 123 -20.18 -2.67 15.43
CA HIS A 123 -21.06 -2.06 14.43
C HIS A 123 -21.95 -1.06 15.18
N GLU A 124 -21.46 0.17 15.37
CA GLU A 124 -22.28 1.31 15.80
C GLU A 124 -22.84 1.98 14.55
N GLY A 125 -23.95 1.45 14.06
CA GLY A 125 -24.71 2.10 13.00
C GLY A 125 -25.76 1.17 12.43
N GLU A 126 -27.02 1.63 12.43
CA GLU A 126 -28.10 0.95 11.73
C GLU A 126 -27.69 0.66 10.29
N VAL A 127 -27.80 -0.61 9.89
CA VAL A 127 -27.59 -1.03 8.51
C VAL A 127 -28.70 -0.40 7.68
N THR A 128 -28.42 0.75 7.07
CA THR A 128 -29.32 1.33 6.07
C THR A 128 -29.46 0.35 4.91
N GLU A 129 -30.63 0.30 4.28
CA GLU A 129 -30.91 -0.54 3.11
C GLU A 129 -29.84 -0.34 2.01
N SER A 130 -29.37 0.91 1.85
CA SER A 130 -28.29 1.26 0.92
C SER A 130 -26.94 0.58 1.22
N LEU A 131 -26.61 0.35 2.50
CA LEU A 131 -25.37 -0.30 2.91
C LEU A 131 -25.46 -1.81 2.68
N ALA A 132 -26.62 -2.41 2.97
CA ALA A 132 -26.88 -3.82 2.70
C ALA A 132 -26.78 -4.13 1.18
N GLU A 133 -27.37 -3.28 0.33
CA GLU A 133 -27.25 -3.44 -1.13
C GLU A 133 -25.81 -3.34 -1.61
N ARG A 134 -25.04 -2.37 -1.09
CA ARG A 134 -23.62 -2.21 -1.44
C ARG A 134 -22.79 -3.42 -1.02
N ALA A 135 -23.03 -3.95 0.18
CA ALA A 135 -22.39 -5.16 0.66
C ALA A 135 -22.76 -6.38 -0.21
N ARG A 136 -24.03 -6.52 -0.59
CA ARG A 136 -24.47 -7.60 -1.49
C ARG A 136 -23.81 -7.50 -2.87
N LYS A 137 -23.77 -6.30 -3.48
CA LYS A 137 -23.09 -6.09 -4.77
C LYS A 137 -21.59 -6.42 -4.70
N ALA A 138 -20.91 -6.00 -3.63
CA ALA A 138 -19.50 -6.32 -3.42
C ALA A 138 -19.25 -7.82 -3.21
N SER A 139 -20.09 -8.48 -2.41
CA SER A 139 -20.03 -9.94 -2.21
C SER A 139 -20.25 -10.71 -3.50
N ASN A 140 -21.27 -10.36 -4.29
CA ASN A 140 -21.55 -11.00 -5.57
C ASN A 140 -20.38 -10.82 -6.55
N ARG A 141 -19.80 -9.61 -6.60
CA ARG A 141 -18.62 -9.35 -7.44
C ARG A 141 -17.42 -10.20 -7.00
N MET A 142 -17.16 -10.28 -5.70
CA MET A 142 -16.08 -11.11 -5.15
C MET A 142 -16.30 -12.59 -5.50
N MET A 143 -17.50 -13.12 -5.31
CA MET A 143 -17.84 -14.51 -5.62
C MET A 143 -17.65 -14.82 -7.12
N ALA A 144 -18.11 -13.92 -8.00
CA ALA A 144 -17.93 -14.08 -9.44
C ALA A 144 -16.44 -14.14 -9.83
N LEU A 145 -15.61 -13.24 -9.28
CA LEU A 145 -14.18 -13.24 -9.52
C LEU A 145 -13.49 -14.51 -8.99
N GLN A 146 -13.91 -15.00 -7.81
CA GLN A 146 -13.40 -16.28 -7.31
C GLN A 146 -13.80 -17.46 -8.19
N ALA A 147 -15.04 -17.48 -8.69
CA ALA A 147 -15.52 -18.53 -9.59
C ALA A 147 -14.70 -18.57 -10.90
N ILE A 148 -14.37 -17.41 -11.47
CA ILE A 148 -13.50 -17.31 -12.66
C ILE A 148 -12.12 -17.91 -12.40
N LEU A 149 -11.50 -17.60 -11.26
CA LEU A 149 -10.19 -18.14 -10.89
C LEU A 149 -10.24 -19.65 -10.63
N LEU A 150 -11.30 -20.14 -10.00
CA LEU A 150 -11.49 -21.57 -9.73
C LEU A 150 -11.80 -22.39 -10.99
N ALA A 151 -12.38 -21.77 -12.02
CA ALA A 151 -12.65 -22.40 -13.30
C ALA A 151 -11.41 -22.54 -14.20
N CYS A 152 -10.28 -21.94 -13.81
CA CYS A 152 -9.01 -22.12 -14.52
C CYS A 152 -8.44 -23.53 -14.30
N GLU A 153 -7.57 -23.96 -15.22
CA GLU A 153 -6.69 -25.11 -14.99
C GLU A 153 -5.82 -24.85 -13.75
N ASP A 154 -5.74 -25.83 -12.84
CA ASP A 154 -5.17 -25.68 -11.48
C ASP A 154 -5.87 -24.59 -10.64
N GLY A 155 -7.21 -24.48 -10.76
CA GLY A 155 -8.02 -23.41 -10.16
C GLY A 155 -7.70 -23.04 -8.70
N PRO A 156 -7.59 -23.99 -7.76
CA PRO A 156 -7.21 -23.69 -6.38
C PRO A 156 -5.84 -22.99 -6.26
N GLN A 157 -4.85 -23.44 -7.03
CA GLN A 157 -3.50 -22.88 -7.06
C GLN A 157 -3.52 -21.51 -7.73
N VAL A 158 -4.19 -21.37 -8.87
CA VAL A 158 -4.38 -20.08 -9.57
C VAL A 158 -5.00 -19.05 -8.63
N ARG A 159 -6.12 -19.39 -7.97
CA ARG A 159 -6.79 -18.50 -7.03
C ARG A 159 -5.87 -18.09 -5.89
N SER A 160 -5.19 -19.05 -5.27
CA SER A 160 -4.27 -18.79 -4.16
C SER A 160 -3.12 -17.88 -4.58
N THR A 161 -2.47 -18.16 -5.72
CA THR A 161 -1.35 -17.36 -6.22
C THR A 161 -1.77 -15.93 -6.57
N VAL A 162 -2.89 -15.75 -7.29
CA VAL A 162 -3.41 -14.41 -7.61
C VAL A 162 -3.72 -13.63 -6.34
N TYR A 163 -4.41 -14.26 -5.38
CA TYR A 163 -4.73 -13.62 -4.11
C TYR A 163 -3.48 -13.22 -3.30
N ASN A 164 -2.51 -14.12 -3.19
CA ASN A 164 -1.29 -13.88 -2.43
C ASN A 164 -0.42 -12.76 -3.04
N VAL A 165 -0.43 -12.60 -4.36
CA VAL A 165 0.30 -11.53 -5.05
C VAL A 165 -0.47 -10.22 -5.04
N ALA A 166 -1.74 -10.22 -5.48
CA ALA A 166 -2.50 -9.00 -5.72
C ALA A 166 -3.13 -8.42 -4.44
N VAL A 167 -3.51 -9.27 -3.46
CA VAL A 167 -4.21 -8.84 -2.25
C VAL A 167 -3.28 -8.85 -1.04
N MET A 168 -2.54 -9.95 -0.83
CA MET A 168 -1.65 -10.08 0.32
C MET A 168 -0.32 -9.37 0.16
N ASP A 169 0.03 -9.00 -1.08
CA ASP A 169 1.26 -8.30 -1.43
C ASP A 169 2.53 -8.99 -0.91
N TYR A 170 2.61 -10.31 -1.07
CA TYR A 170 3.74 -11.10 -0.58
C TYR A 170 4.99 -10.93 -1.45
N GLU A 171 5.98 -10.20 -0.93
CA GLU A 171 7.21 -9.88 -1.67
C GLU A 171 8.00 -11.10 -2.17
N HIS A 172 8.03 -12.19 -1.40
CA HIS A 172 8.76 -13.41 -1.80
C HIS A 172 8.20 -14.06 -3.07
N LEU A 173 6.96 -13.71 -3.47
CA LEU A 173 6.34 -14.19 -4.69
C LEU A 173 6.77 -13.42 -5.94
N ARG A 174 7.48 -12.29 -5.82
CA ARG A 174 8.04 -11.56 -6.97
C ARG A 174 8.96 -12.44 -7.82
N HIS A 175 9.75 -13.28 -7.17
CA HIS A 175 10.69 -14.22 -7.81
C HIS A 175 10.22 -15.67 -7.72
N MET A 176 8.90 -15.88 -7.83
CA MET A 176 8.29 -17.20 -7.74
C MET A 176 8.80 -18.17 -8.83
N PRO A 177 8.75 -19.49 -8.59
CA PRO A 177 9.10 -20.48 -9.60
C PRO A 177 8.25 -20.38 -10.88
N PRO A 178 8.75 -20.87 -12.04
CA PRO A 178 8.05 -20.78 -13.33
C PRO A 178 6.62 -21.34 -13.31
N GLN A 179 6.39 -22.42 -12.57
CA GLN A 179 5.06 -23.02 -12.43
C GLN A 179 4.06 -22.09 -11.73
N GLN A 180 4.48 -21.42 -10.66
CA GLN A 180 3.63 -20.45 -9.97
C GLN A 180 3.37 -19.22 -10.84
N LEU A 181 4.37 -18.79 -11.60
CA LEU A 181 4.22 -17.68 -12.55
C LEU A 181 3.20 -18.01 -13.65
N LEU A 182 3.18 -19.26 -14.12
CA LEU A 182 2.17 -19.75 -15.05
C LEU A 182 0.77 -19.63 -14.44
N TRP A 183 0.58 -20.07 -13.19
CA TRP A 183 -0.71 -19.93 -12.49
C TRP A 183 -1.15 -18.47 -12.35
N LEU A 184 -0.23 -17.58 -11.96
CA LEU A 184 -0.51 -16.14 -11.88
C LEU A 184 -0.99 -15.60 -13.23
N ARG A 185 -0.24 -15.86 -14.31
CA ARG A 185 -0.59 -15.40 -15.66
C ARG A 185 -1.95 -15.94 -16.12
N ARG A 186 -2.23 -17.22 -15.90
CA ARG A 186 -3.53 -17.85 -16.22
C ARG A 186 -4.68 -17.11 -15.52
N GLY A 187 -4.54 -16.88 -14.22
CA GLY A 187 -5.55 -16.16 -13.44
C GLY A 187 -5.77 -14.72 -13.90
N LEU A 188 -4.68 -13.95 -14.13
CA LEU A 188 -4.77 -12.57 -14.60
C LEU A 188 -5.40 -12.48 -16.01
N ILE A 189 -5.09 -13.42 -16.90
CA ILE A 189 -5.71 -13.49 -18.23
C ILE A 189 -7.21 -13.80 -18.12
N ALA A 190 -7.61 -14.73 -17.25
CA ALA A 190 -9.02 -15.08 -17.03
C ALA A 190 -9.81 -13.89 -16.47
N LEU A 191 -9.24 -13.17 -15.49
CA LEU A 191 -9.82 -11.96 -14.93
C LEU A 191 -9.96 -10.86 -16.00
N ARG A 192 -8.94 -10.65 -16.85
CA ARG A 192 -8.99 -9.70 -17.96
C ARG A 192 -10.16 -10.00 -18.90
N ARG A 193 -10.34 -11.27 -19.29
CA ARG A 193 -11.42 -11.68 -20.21
C ARG A 193 -12.80 -11.39 -19.62
N SER A 194 -12.97 -11.55 -18.29
CA SER A 194 -14.24 -11.27 -17.60
C SER A 194 -14.62 -9.78 -17.53
N ARG A 195 -13.70 -8.87 -17.87
CA ARG A 195 -13.96 -7.43 -17.95
C ARG A 195 -14.44 -7.00 -19.34
N ALA A 196 -14.17 -7.81 -20.36
CA ALA A 196 -14.51 -7.52 -21.76
C ALA A 196 -15.89 -8.06 -22.18
N GLY A 197 -16.56 -8.82 -21.33
CA GLY A 197 -17.95 -9.29 -21.52
C GLY A 197 -18.84 -8.74 -20.43
#